data_AF-A0A537DJ50-F1
#
_entry.id   AF-A0A537DJ50-F1
#
_cell.length_a   1.000
_cell.length_b   1.000
_cell.length_c   1.000
_cell.angle_alpha   90.00
_cell.angle_beta   90.00
_cell.angle_gamma   90.00
#
_symmetry.space_group_name_H-M   'P 1'
#
loop_
_entity.id
_entity.type
_entity.pdbx_description
1 polymer ?
#
loop_
_entity_poly.entity_id
_entity_poly.type
_entity_poly.pdbx_seq_one_letter_code
_entity_poly.pdbx_strand_id
1 'polypeptide(L)'
;MDLVIQAPDIATPQIKELARLVEAEAISALSAASTQAFRLSSARQRVGVAELCAEAGIDFGFVPDDQRVDRVRLVAMDMDSTLISIECVDEIADLQGIKPEIAAITASAMRGEIDFRESLTRRVALLAGLDIAALARVYDERLKLSPGAERMLAGFARAGAKTLLVSGGFTFFTERLKARLGLDHAVASTLEIAGGRLTGRISGEIVDGQVKAAAFARLGRELKGDDGLLVAIGDGANDLPMLRLADVSVAYHAKPIVRAKTTYAIDYCGLDAILNLFM
;
A
#
# COMPACT_ATOMS: atom_id res chain seq x y z
N MET A 1 -25.03 -3.45 -5.00
CA MET A 1 -23.69 -2.84 -5.01
C MET A 1 -23.85 -1.35 -5.02
N ASP A 2 -23.03 -0.69 -4.23
CA ASP A 2 -23.06 0.74 -4.08
C ASP A 2 -21.82 1.34 -4.73
N LEU A 3 -21.93 2.57 -5.23
CA LEU A 3 -20.77 3.35 -5.64
C LEU A 3 -20.31 4.19 -4.45
N VAL A 4 -19.08 3.98 -4.01
CA VAL A 4 -18.42 4.87 -3.06
C VAL A 4 -17.56 5.84 -3.85
N ILE A 5 -17.70 7.13 -3.55
CA ILE A 5 -16.85 8.20 -4.07
C ILE A 5 -16.21 8.92 -2.89
N GLN A 6 -14.94 9.30 -3.02
CA GLN A 6 -14.20 9.95 -1.96
C GLN A 6 -13.06 10.83 -2.48
N ALA A 7 -12.85 11.98 -1.85
CA ALA A 7 -11.78 12.93 -2.18
C ALA A 7 -11.58 13.90 -1.02
N PRO A 8 -10.41 14.56 -0.90
CA PRO A 8 -10.19 15.59 0.12
C PRO A 8 -11.28 16.67 0.13
N ASP A 9 -11.83 17.00 -1.04
CA ASP A 9 -13.00 17.84 -1.21
C ASP A 9 -13.81 17.36 -2.43
N ILE A 10 -15.16 17.34 -2.32
CA ILE A 10 -16.05 16.98 -3.42
C ILE A 10 -17.14 18.04 -3.57
N ALA A 11 -17.23 18.65 -4.75
CA ALA A 11 -18.26 19.63 -5.02
C ALA A 11 -19.64 18.96 -5.15
N THR A 12 -20.67 19.52 -4.51
CA THR A 12 -22.05 18.99 -4.59
C THR A 12 -22.57 18.72 -6.01
N PRO A 13 -22.27 19.55 -7.03
CA PRO A 13 -22.64 19.24 -8.41
C PRO A 13 -22.08 17.91 -8.92
N GLN A 14 -20.82 17.58 -8.60
CA GLN A 14 -20.16 16.34 -9.02
C GLN A 14 -20.85 15.11 -8.41
N ILE A 15 -21.22 15.19 -7.12
CA ILE A 15 -21.96 14.12 -6.42
C ILE A 15 -23.29 13.85 -7.14
N LYS A 16 -24.05 14.91 -7.47
CA LYS A 16 -25.34 14.80 -8.15
C LYS A 16 -25.21 14.30 -9.58
N GLU A 17 -24.15 14.70 -10.28
CA GLU A 17 -23.85 14.22 -11.63
C GLU A 17 -23.54 12.73 -11.64
N LEU A 18 -22.64 12.27 -10.75
CA LEU A 18 -22.32 10.86 -10.59
C LEU A 18 -23.55 10.04 -10.17
N ALA A 19 -24.34 10.52 -9.22
CA ALA A 19 -25.59 9.87 -8.80
C ALA A 19 -26.58 9.71 -9.94
N ARG A 20 -26.73 10.73 -10.80
CA ARG A 20 -27.58 10.64 -12.00
C ARG A 20 -27.01 9.65 -13.02
N LEU A 21 -25.69 9.70 -13.27
CA LEU A 21 -25.03 8.82 -14.23
C LEU A 21 -25.25 7.35 -13.87
N VAL A 22 -25.07 6.99 -12.60
CA VAL A 22 -25.20 5.60 -12.12
C VAL A 22 -26.62 5.21 -11.71
N GLU A 23 -27.60 6.11 -11.88
CA GLU A 23 -28.99 5.90 -11.46
C GLU A 23 -29.12 5.51 -9.96
N ALA A 24 -28.33 6.16 -9.11
CA ALA A 24 -28.35 5.89 -7.67
C ALA A 24 -29.70 6.26 -7.06
N GLU A 25 -30.20 5.40 -6.17
CA GLU A 25 -31.48 5.62 -5.48
C GLU A 25 -31.36 6.63 -4.35
N ALA A 26 -30.22 6.65 -3.66
CA ALA A 26 -29.94 7.57 -2.56
C ALA A 26 -28.46 7.94 -2.49
N ILE A 27 -28.18 9.01 -1.77
CA ILE A 27 -26.84 9.51 -1.48
C ILE A 27 -26.72 9.66 0.04
N SER A 28 -25.71 9.04 0.63
CA SER A 28 -25.42 9.15 2.06
C SER A 28 -23.95 9.47 2.30
N ALA A 29 -23.66 10.41 3.20
CA ALA A 29 -22.29 10.70 3.60
C ALA A 29 -21.69 9.55 4.44
N LEU A 30 -20.41 9.29 4.26
CA LEU A 30 -19.62 8.34 5.05
C LEU A 30 -18.65 9.13 5.95
N SER A 31 -18.36 8.60 7.14
CA SER A 31 -17.54 9.27 8.15
C SER A 31 -16.32 8.46 8.62
N ALA A 32 -15.99 7.36 7.93
CA ALA A 32 -14.97 6.43 8.41
C ALA A 32 -13.51 6.88 8.14
N ALA A 33 -13.31 7.99 7.43
CA ALA A 33 -12.00 8.54 7.07
C ALA A 33 -11.95 10.06 7.24
N SER A 34 -10.76 10.66 7.15
CA SER A 34 -10.58 12.12 7.20
C SER A 34 -10.97 12.86 5.91
N THR A 35 -11.44 12.14 4.91
CA THR A 35 -11.77 12.64 3.58
C THR A 35 -13.29 12.82 3.43
N GLN A 36 -13.76 13.61 2.47
CA GLN A 36 -15.17 13.60 2.12
C GLN A 36 -15.47 12.31 1.37
N ALA A 37 -16.47 11.56 1.82
CA ALA A 37 -16.87 10.32 1.19
C ALA A 37 -18.39 10.19 1.15
N PHE A 38 -18.91 9.66 0.05
CA PHE A 38 -20.34 9.46 -0.16
C PHE A 38 -20.58 8.08 -0.75
N ARG A 39 -21.68 7.47 -0.30
CA ARG A 39 -22.22 6.23 -0.83
C ARG A 39 -23.46 6.54 -1.66
N LEU A 40 -23.44 6.08 -2.89
CA LEU A 40 -24.50 6.18 -3.87
C LEU A 40 -25.13 4.79 -3.98
N SER A 41 -26.32 4.62 -3.42
CA SER A 41 -26.92 3.30 -3.22
C SER A 41 -27.52 2.73 -4.51
N SER A 42 -27.51 1.40 -4.64
CA SER A 42 -28.12 0.69 -5.78
C SER A 42 -27.54 1.15 -7.15
N ALA A 43 -26.27 1.55 -7.16
CA ALA A 43 -25.63 2.15 -8.31
C ALA A 43 -25.36 1.13 -9.44
N ARG A 44 -25.62 1.53 -10.68
CA ARG A 44 -25.29 0.76 -11.87
C ARG A 44 -23.90 1.13 -12.38
N GLN A 45 -23.11 0.11 -12.75
CA GLN A 45 -21.85 0.35 -13.45
C GLN A 45 -22.13 0.94 -14.85
N ARG A 46 -21.51 2.09 -15.15
CA ARG A 46 -21.69 2.84 -16.39
C ARG A 46 -20.34 3.31 -16.92
N VAL A 47 -20.21 3.36 -18.24
CA VAL A 47 -19.10 4.03 -18.93
C VAL A 47 -19.13 5.52 -18.57
N GLY A 48 -17.97 6.15 -18.38
CA GLY A 48 -17.87 7.57 -18.02
C GLY A 48 -17.63 7.84 -16.54
N VAL A 49 -17.91 6.90 -15.64
CA VAL A 49 -17.69 7.09 -14.19
C VAL A 49 -16.22 7.34 -13.88
N ALA A 50 -15.33 6.53 -14.46
CA ALA A 50 -13.89 6.63 -14.23
C ALA A 50 -13.32 7.95 -14.76
N GLU A 51 -13.77 8.38 -15.94
CA GLU A 51 -13.36 9.62 -16.58
C GLU A 51 -13.81 10.84 -15.75
N LEU A 52 -15.08 10.90 -15.34
CA LEU A 52 -15.60 11.98 -14.50
C LEU A 52 -14.89 12.04 -13.14
N CYS A 53 -14.61 10.90 -12.53
CA CYS A 53 -13.90 10.85 -11.26
C CYS A 53 -12.45 11.35 -11.42
N ALA A 54 -11.76 10.94 -12.49
CA ALA A 54 -10.40 11.39 -12.78
C ALA A 54 -10.32 12.90 -13.06
N GLU A 55 -11.26 13.45 -13.84
CA GLU A 55 -11.35 14.90 -14.11
C GLU A 55 -11.63 15.71 -12.83
N ALA A 56 -12.38 15.14 -11.90
CA ALA A 56 -12.77 15.76 -10.64
C ALA A 56 -11.76 15.55 -9.50
N GLY A 57 -10.75 14.69 -9.67
CA GLY A 57 -9.83 14.32 -8.58
C GLY A 57 -10.48 13.46 -7.49
N ILE A 58 -11.38 12.55 -7.89
CA ILE A 58 -12.18 11.71 -6.99
C ILE A 58 -11.72 10.25 -7.11
N ASP A 59 -11.46 9.62 -5.96
CA ASP A 59 -11.31 8.17 -5.85
C ASP A 59 -12.69 7.51 -5.82
N PHE A 60 -12.84 6.35 -6.44
CA PHE A 60 -14.12 5.64 -6.45
C PHE A 60 -13.96 4.13 -6.41
N GLY A 61 -15.03 3.46 -6.00
CA GLY A 61 -15.12 2.01 -6.02
C GLY A 61 -16.56 1.54 -6.01
N PHE A 62 -16.88 0.56 -6.86
CA PHE A 62 -18.12 -0.19 -6.75
C PHE A 62 -17.94 -1.27 -5.67
N VAL A 63 -18.70 -1.17 -4.59
CA VAL A 63 -18.59 -2.01 -3.40
C VAL A 63 -19.76 -2.99 -3.38
N PRO A 64 -19.51 -4.31 -3.41
CA PRO A 64 -20.56 -5.30 -3.25
C PRO A 64 -21.03 -5.36 -1.79
N ASP A 65 -22.31 -5.69 -1.61
CA ASP A 65 -22.99 -5.59 -0.31
C ASP A 65 -22.40 -6.54 0.75
N ASP A 66 -21.69 -7.58 0.32
CA ASP A 66 -21.07 -8.58 1.17
C ASP A 66 -19.61 -8.27 1.56
N GLN A 67 -19.02 -7.20 1.00
CA GLN A 67 -17.68 -6.69 1.36
C GLN A 67 -17.75 -5.87 2.65
N ARG A 68 -17.92 -6.55 3.77
CA ARG A 68 -18.04 -5.93 5.11
C ARG A 68 -16.71 -5.88 5.84
N VAL A 69 -16.50 -4.83 6.62
CA VAL A 69 -15.23 -4.65 7.35
C VAL A 69 -15.00 -5.75 8.39
N ASP A 70 -16.07 -6.24 9.01
CA ASP A 70 -16.03 -7.30 10.02
C ASP A 70 -15.77 -8.71 9.46
N ARG A 71 -15.74 -8.86 8.14
CA ARG A 71 -15.27 -10.07 7.46
C ARG A 71 -13.78 -10.02 7.17
N VAL A 72 -13.12 -8.88 7.27
CA VAL A 72 -11.68 -8.77 7.01
C VAL A 72 -10.90 -9.53 8.08
N ARG A 73 -10.01 -10.42 7.65
CA ARG A 73 -9.19 -11.26 8.54
C ARG A 73 -7.71 -10.93 8.47
N LEU A 74 -7.24 -10.48 7.31
CA LEU A 74 -5.85 -10.09 7.08
C LEU A 74 -5.80 -8.84 6.22
N VAL A 75 -4.98 -7.88 6.62
CA VAL A 75 -4.60 -6.72 5.82
C VAL A 75 -3.09 -6.75 5.63
N ALA A 76 -2.65 -6.99 4.40
CA ALA A 76 -1.25 -6.94 4.02
C ALA A 76 -0.92 -5.64 3.30
N MET A 77 0.24 -5.07 3.59
CA MET A 77 0.67 -3.79 3.05
C MET A 77 2.14 -3.85 2.65
N ASP A 78 2.50 -3.24 1.53
CA ASP A 78 3.90 -2.80 1.35
C ASP A 78 4.26 -1.71 2.37
N MET A 79 5.56 -1.54 2.60
CA MET A 79 6.13 -0.51 3.43
C MET A 79 6.40 0.76 2.64
N ASP A 80 7.47 0.77 1.83
CA ASP A 80 7.92 1.92 1.06
C ASP A 80 6.83 2.35 0.07
N SER A 81 6.65 3.66 -0.10
CA SER A 81 5.60 4.28 -0.94
C SER A 81 4.14 3.81 -0.68
N THR A 82 3.90 3.05 0.38
CA THR A 82 2.58 2.53 0.78
C THR A 82 2.27 2.85 2.23
N LEU A 83 2.77 2.10 3.20
CA LEU A 83 2.57 2.40 4.63
C LEU A 83 3.35 3.65 5.06
N ILE A 84 4.51 3.88 4.45
CA ILE A 84 5.34 5.08 4.63
C ILE A 84 5.47 5.83 3.31
N SER A 85 5.65 7.14 3.38
CA SER A 85 5.66 8.02 2.21
C SER A 85 7.05 8.21 1.59
N ILE A 86 8.01 7.33 1.89
CA ILE A 86 9.41 7.41 1.47
C ILE A 86 9.86 6.09 0.87
N GLU A 87 11.00 6.13 0.17
CA GLU A 87 11.77 4.97 -0.25
C GLU A 87 13.01 4.86 0.64
N CYS A 88 13.05 3.88 1.55
CA CYS A 88 14.13 3.79 2.54
C CYS A 88 15.54 3.75 1.93
N VAL A 89 15.73 3.04 0.81
CA VAL A 89 17.03 2.96 0.12
C VAL A 89 17.48 4.33 -0.40
N ASP A 90 16.55 5.10 -0.97
CA ASP A 90 16.84 6.42 -1.54
C ASP A 90 17.18 7.42 -0.44
N GLU A 91 16.52 7.33 0.72
CA GLU A 91 16.80 8.18 1.88
C GLU A 91 18.15 7.86 2.53
N ILE A 92 18.55 6.58 2.58
CA ILE A 92 19.90 6.19 3.05
C ILE A 92 20.97 6.70 2.07
N ALA A 93 20.72 6.58 0.77
CA ALA A 93 21.64 7.00 -0.28
C ALA A 93 21.84 8.52 -0.30
N ASP A 94 20.78 9.28 -0.06
CA ASP A 94 20.82 10.73 0.02
C ASP A 94 21.73 11.23 1.16
N LEU A 95 21.75 10.54 2.31
CA LEU A 95 22.68 10.85 3.42
C LEU A 95 24.16 10.70 3.04
N GLN A 96 24.46 10.07 1.92
CA GLN A 96 25.81 9.80 1.42
C GLN A 96 26.12 10.50 0.10
N GLY A 97 25.15 11.25 -0.44
CA GLY A 97 25.30 11.91 -1.73
C GLY A 97 25.36 10.96 -2.93
N ILE A 98 24.94 9.70 -2.77
CA ILE A 98 24.96 8.66 -3.83
C ILE A 98 23.58 8.39 -4.46
N LYS A 99 22.65 9.35 -4.28
CA LYS A 99 21.31 9.29 -4.84
C LYS A 99 21.29 9.15 -6.38
N PRO A 100 22.17 9.84 -7.15
CA PRO A 100 22.23 9.67 -8.61
C PRO A 100 22.53 8.23 -9.05
N GLU A 101 23.44 7.54 -8.36
CA GLU A 101 23.87 6.18 -8.67
C GLU A 101 22.74 5.17 -8.41
N ILE A 102 22.03 5.35 -7.30
CA ILE A 102 20.85 4.54 -6.97
C ILE A 102 19.73 4.76 -8.00
N ALA A 103 19.46 6.01 -8.37
CA ALA A 103 18.45 6.34 -9.36
C ALA A 103 18.74 5.71 -10.73
N ALA A 104 20.00 5.66 -11.15
CA ALA A 104 20.40 5.00 -12.40
C ALA A 104 20.06 3.50 -12.41
N ILE A 105 20.29 2.80 -11.29
CA ILE A 105 19.95 1.38 -11.12
C ILE A 105 18.42 1.19 -11.11
N THR A 106 17.69 2.03 -10.38
CA THR A 106 16.22 1.99 -10.34
C THR A 106 15.61 2.20 -11.73
N ALA A 107 16.15 3.16 -12.50
CA ALA A 107 15.70 3.42 -13.86
C ALA A 107 15.95 2.22 -14.80
N SER A 108 17.07 1.51 -14.64
CA SER A 108 17.36 0.27 -15.38
C SER A 108 16.34 -0.83 -15.08
N ALA A 109 15.98 -1.01 -13.81
CA ALA A 109 14.94 -1.96 -13.40
C ALA A 109 13.56 -1.60 -13.97
N MET A 110 13.21 -0.30 -13.99
CA MET A 110 11.95 0.18 -14.57
C MET A 110 11.89 -0.01 -16.09
N ARG A 111 13.03 -0.01 -16.79
CA ARG A 111 13.13 -0.37 -18.21
C ARG A 111 13.12 -1.88 -18.46
N GLY A 112 13.12 -2.70 -17.41
CA GLY A 112 13.14 -4.16 -17.50
C GLY A 112 14.51 -4.72 -17.89
N GLU A 113 15.58 -3.93 -17.80
CA GLU A 113 16.95 -4.37 -18.13
C GLU A 113 17.53 -5.29 -17.05
N ILE A 114 17.10 -5.09 -15.79
CA ILE A 114 17.46 -5.91 -14.63
C ILE A 114 16.20 -6.21 -13.83
N ASP A 115 16.19 -7.36 -13.14
CA ASP A 115 15.06 -7.72 -12.28
C ASP A 115 15.11 -7.00 -10.91
N PHE A 116 14.08 -7.21 -10.10
CA PHE A 116 13.99 -6.60 -8.77
C PHE A 116 15.13 -7.03 -7.83
N ARG A 117 15.50 -8.32 -7.84
CA ARG A 117 16.53 -8.88 -6.96
C ARG A 117 17.90 -8.32 -7.32
N GLU A 118 18.20 -8.27 -8.62
CA GLU A 118 19.42 -7.67 -9.14
C GLU A 118 19.47 -6.16 -8.84
N SER A 119 18.37 -5.43 -9.07
CA SER A 119 18.27 -4.00 -8.75
C SER A 119 18.53 -3.72 -7.27
N LEU A 120 17.86 -4.46 -6.38
CA LEU A 120 18.03 -4.28 -4.94
C LEU A 120 19.46 -4.64 -4.50
N THR A 121 20.03 -5.73 -5.01
CA THR A 121 21.41 -6.16 -4.69
C THR A 121 22.42 -5.10 -5.10
N ARG A 122 22.31 -4.56 -6.33
CA ARG A 122 23.21 -3.51 -6.82
C ARG A 122 23.06 -2.22 -6.00
N ARG A 123 21.83 -1.82 -5.65
CA ARG A 123 21.59 -0.64 -4.81
C ARG A 123 22.16 -0.81 -3.40
N VAL A 124 21.97 -1.97 -2.79
CA VAL A 124 22.51 -2.29 -1.45
C VAL A 124 24.03 -2.33 -1.46
N ALA A 125 24.67 -2.81 -2.54
CA ALA A 125 26.12 -2.81 -2.67
C ALA A 125 26.75 -1.41 -2.56
N LEU A 126 26.06 -0.38 -3.06
CA LEU A 126 26.50 1.02 -2.94
C LEU A 126 26.45 1.55 -1.50
N LEU A 127 25.74 0.86 -0.60
CA LEU A 127 25.63 1.21 0.81
C LEU A 127 26.77 0.61 1.67
N ALA A 128 27.76 -0.05 1.06
CA ALA A 128 28.87 -0.66 1.78
C ALA A 128 29.69 0.37 2.58
N GLY A 129 30.03 0.05 3.82
CA GLY A 129 30.82 0.89 4.72
C GLY A 129 30.02 1.90 5.55
N LEU A 130 28.72 2.04 5.29
CA LEU A 130 27.87 2.97 6.04
C LEU A 130 27.67 2.52 7.47
N ASP A 131 27.77 3.47 8.40
CA ASP A 131 27.46 3.23 9.80
C ASP A 131 25.96 2.92 9.97
N ILE A 132 25.63 1.92 10.79
CA ILE A 132 24.24 1.55 11.08
C ILE A 132 23.44 2.73 11.66
N ALA A 133 24.10 3.71 12.28
CA ALA A 133 23.48 4.95 12.74
C ALA A 133 22.79 5.72 11.60
N ALA A 134 23.21 5.56 10.33
CA ALA A 134 22.52 6.15 9.19
C ALA A 134 21.09 5.62 9.05
N LEU A 135 20.86 4.32 9.30
CA LEU A 135 19.52 3.74 9.27
C LEU A 135 18.62 4.34 10.35
N ALA A 136 19.18 4.54 11.56
CA ALA A 136 18.47 5.17 12.67
C ALA A 136 18.08 6.61 12.33
N ARG A 137 19.02 7.39 11.76
CA ARG A 137 18.74 8.76 11.30
C ARG A 137 17.63 8.83 10.25
N VAL A 138 17.60 7.91 9.27
CA VAL A 138 16.48 7.86 8.30
C VAL A 138 15.16 7.58 9.02
N TYR A 139 15.15 6.63 9.95
CA TYR A 139 13.94 6.29 10.71
C TYR A 139 13.46 7.46 11.58
N ASP A 140 14.36 8.15 12.29
CA ASP A 140 14.01 9.19 13.25
C ASP A 140 13.71 10.54 12.58
N GLU A 141 14.46 10.90 11.53
CA GLU A 141 14.41 12.24 10.92
C GLU A 141 13.53 12.30 9.67
N ARG A 142 13.40 11.20 8.90
CA ARG A 142 12.83 11.23 7.55
C ARG A 142 11.57 10.39 7.38
N LEU A 143 11.45 9.28 8.09
CA LEU A 143 10.32 8.37 7.96
C LEU A 143 9.02 9.05 8.39
N LYS A 144 8.06 9.09 7.46
CA LYS A 144 6.69 9.53 7.71
C LYS A 144 5.72 8.44 7.28
N LEU A 145 4.72 8.20 8.11
CA LEU A 145 3.61 7.35 7.73
C LEU A 145 2.82 8.03 6.61
N SER A 146 2.30 7.23 5.69
CA SER A 146 1.35 7.74 4.71
C SER A 146 0.11 8.30 5.39
N PRO A 147 -0.50 9.37 4.86
CA PRO A 147 -1.70 9.96 5.43
C PRO A 147 -2.77 8.91 5.71
N GLY A 148 -3.37 8.93 6.89
CA GLY A 148 -4.44 7.98 7.25
C GLY A 148 -3.99 6.58 7.68
N ALA A 149 -2.69 6.24 7.61
CA ALA A 149 -2.18 4.90 7.96
C ALA A 149 -2.68 4.39 9.34
N GLU A 150 -2.51 5.20 10.38
CA GLU A 150 -2.91 4.82 11.75
C GLU A 150 -4.43 4.64 11.88
N ARG A 151 -5.22 5.48 11.20
CA ARG A 151 -6.69 5.37 11.20
C ARG A 151 -7.15 4.11 10.47
N MET A 152 -6.55 3.80 9.32
CA MET A 152 -6.80 2.57 8.58
C MET A 152 -6.51 1.35 9.47
N LEU A 153 -5.32 1.30 10.08
CA LEU A 153 -4.91 0.22 10.97
C LEU A 153 -5.87 0.07 12.15
N ALA A 154 -6.23 1.16 12.81
CA ALA A 154 -7.20 1.15 13.90
C ALA A 154 -8.59 0.69 13.45
N GLY A 155 -9.02 1.03 12.22
CA GLY A 155 -10.27 0.56 11.64
C GLY A 155 -10.32 -0.95 11.48
N PHE A 156 -9.31 -1.52 10.82
CA PHE A 156 -9.23 -2.97 10.62
C PHE A 156 -8.97 -3.74 11.92
N ALA A 157 -8.16 -3.19 12.84
CA ALA A 157 -7.93 -3.79 14.16
C ALA A 157 -9.22 -3.88 14.99
N ARG A 158 -10.07 -2.84 14.98
CA ARG A 158 -11.39 -2.88 15.64
C ARG A 158 -12.31 -3.95 15.06
N ALA A 159 -12.15 -4.28 13.78
CA ALA A 159 -12.86 -5.36 13.12
C ALA A 159 -12.24 -6.75 13.36
N GLY A 160 -11.14 -6.83 14.13
CA GLY A 160 -10.46 -8.08 14.46
C GLY A 160 -9.49 -8.58 13.39
N ALA A 161 -9.20 -7.78 12.36
CA ALA A 161 -8.26 -8.17 11.32
C ALA A 161 -6.82 -8.17 11.83
N LYS A 162 -6.03 -9.14 11.35
CA LYS A 162 -4.58 -9.20 11.53
C LYS A 162 -3.86 -8.38 10.48
N THR A 163 -2.65 -7.94 10.80
CA THR A 163 -1.84 -7.09 9.92
C THR A 163 -0.55 -7.79 9.50
N LEU A 164 -0.18 -7.60 8.23
CA LEU A 164 1.08 -8.06 7.65
C LEU A 164 1.77 -6.88 6.95
N LEU A 165 2.93 -6.48 7.46
CA LEU A 165 3.84 -5.60 6.73
C LEU A 165 4.81 -6.45 5.90
N VAL A 166 4.80 -6.30 4.57
CA VAL A 166 5.61 -7.15 3.70
C VAL A 166 6.33 -6.32 2.64
N SER A 167 7.65 -6.23 2.77
CA SER A 167 8.44 -5.26 2.01
C SER A 167 9.74 -5.85 1.46
N GLY A 168 10.13 -5.37 0.29
CA GLY A 168 11.48 -5.61 -0.24
C GLY A 168 12.56 -4.75 0.45
N GLY A 169 12.15 -3.77 1.26
CA GLY A 169 13.02 -3.01 2.15
C GLY A 169 13.59 -3.86 3.28
N PHE A 170 13.88 -3.24 4.43
CA PHE A 170 14.76 -3.87 5.44
C PHE A 170 14.10 -4.14 6.79
N THR A 171 14.50 -5.25 7.42
CA THR A 171 14.07 -5.66 8.77
C THR A 171 14.29 -4.58 9.82
N PHE A 172 15.33 -3.76 9.68
CA PHE A 172 15.58 -2.61 10.55
C PHE A 172 14.36 -1.66 10.66
N PHE A 173 13.72 -1.35 9.53
CA PHE A 173 12.58 -0.43 9.49
C PHE A 173 11.27 -1.14 9.82
N THR A 174 11.05 -2.31 9.21
CA THR A 174 9.80 -3.06 9.39
C THR A 174 9.58 -3.53 10.82
N GLU A 175 10.61 -3.97 11.56
CA GLU A 175 10.45 -4.37 12.97
C GLU A 175 10.15 -3.17 13.88
N ARG A 176 10.73 -2.00 13.60
CA ARG A 176 10.42 -0.76 14.35
C ARG A 176 9.01 -0.27 14.06
N LEU A 177 8.58 -0.31 12.80
CA LEU A 177 7.21 0.02 12.41
C LEU A 177 6.21 -0.96 13.03
N LYS A 178 6.54 -2.26 13.03
CA LYS A 178 5.74 -3.30 13.70
C LYS A 178 5.54 -2.97 15.17
N ALA A 179 6.61 -2.67 15.90
CA ALA A 179 6.52 -2.30 17.31
C ALA A 179 5.77 -0.98 17.52
N ARG A 180 6.05 0.04 16.71
CA ARG A 180 5.44 1.38 16.80
C ARG A 180 3.93 1.34 16.57
N LEU A 181 3.48 0.56 15.59
CA LEU A 181 2.09 0.52 15.13
C LEU A 181 1.30 -0.68 15.66
N GLY A 182 1.95 -1.57 16.42
CA GLY A 182 1.33 -2.79 16.95
C GLY A 182 0.93 -3.79 15.87
N LEU A 183 1.76 -3.93 14.81
CA LEU A 183 1.46 -4.87 13.72
C LEU A 183 1.73 -6.32 14.17
N ASP A 184 0.94 -7.27 13.66
CA ASP A 184 1.04 -8.68 14.06
C ASP A 184 2.24 -9.37 13.38
N HIS A 185 2.43 -9.11 12.09
CA HIS A 185 3.45 -9.77 11.26
C HIS A 185 4.27 -8.76 10.44
N ALA A 186 5.54 -9.06 10.25
CA ALA A 186 6.43 -8.33 9.35
C ALA A 186 7.33 -9.32 8.59
N VAL A 187 7.58 -9.05 7.30
CA VAL A 187 8.50 -9.81 6.44
C VAL A 187 9.29 -8.81 5.61
N ALA A 188 10.62 -8.86 5.69
CA ALA A 188 11.51 -7.97 4.95
C ALA A 188 12.89 -8.60 4.70
N SER A 189 13.63 -8.04 3.75
CA SER A 189 15.02 -8.40 3.50
C SER A 189 15.89 -7.95 4.68
N THR A 190 17.03 -8.60 4.95
CA THR A 190 17.93 -8.19 6.04
C THR A 190 19.23 -7.63 5.47
N LEU A 191 19.59 -6.38 5.82
CA LEU A 191 20.93 -5.87 5.52
C LEU A 191 21.96 -6.61 6.38
N GLU A 192 23.04 -7.09 5.76
CA GLU A 192 24.14 -7.67 6.52
C GLU A 192 25.00 -6.55 7.14
N ILE A 193 25.32 -6.74 8.42
CA ILE A 193 26.04 -5.77 9.24
C ILE A 193 27.26 -6.45 9.86
N ALA A 194 28.43 -5.84 9.71
CA ALA A 194 29.68 -6.29 10.31
C ALA A 194 30.44 -5.09 10.90
N GLY A 195 30.90 -5.21 12.15
CA GLY A 195 31.64 -4.14 12.82
C GLY A 195 30.86 -2.81 12.94
N GLY A 196 29.54 -2.88 13.10
CA GLY A 196 28.67 -1.69 13.17
C GLY A 196 28.40 -1.01 11.83
N ARG A 197 28.81 -1.61 10.70
CA ARG A 197 28.67 -1.05 9.36
C ARG A 197 27.96 -2.00 8.41
N LEU A 198 27.28 -1.44 7.41
CA LEU A 198 26.68 -2.20 6.31
C LEU A 198 27.77 -2.82 5.45
N THR A 199 27.64 -4.11 5.12
CA THR A 199 28.61 -4.80 4.25
C THR A 199 28.35 -4.56 2.76
N GLY A 200 27.19 -3.97 2.43
CA GLY A 200 26.69 -3.87 1.06
C GLY A 200 26.05 -5.16 0.54
N ARG A 201 25.67 -6.08 1.43
CA ARG A 201 24.99 -7.33 1.06
C ARG A 201 23.69 -7.52 1.84
N ILE A 202 22.83 -8.37 1.29
CA ILE A 202 21.60 -8.82 1.93
C ILE A 202 21.88 -10.19 2.54
N SER A 203 21.51 -10.37 3.80
CA SER A 203 21.56 -11.64 4.51
C SER A 203 20.26 -12.41 4.29
N GLY A 204 20.39 -13.69 3.95
CA GLY A 204 19.23 -14.57 3.74
C GLY A 204 18.49 -14.32 2.43
N GLU A 205 17.17 -14.50 2.46
CA GLU A 205 16.32 -14.37 1.29
C GLU A 205 15.98 -12.90 0.99
N ILE A 206 16.08 -12.51 -0.29
CA ILE A 206 15.54 -11.24 -0.76
C ILE A 206 14.02 -11.37 -0.89
N VAL A 207 13.30 -10.48 -0.19
CA VAL A 207 11.84 -10.39 -0.25
C VAL A 207 11.43 -9.69 -1.54
N ASP A 208 11.21 -10.48 -2.59
CA ASP A 208 10.63 -10.01 -3.84
C ASP A 208 9.11 -10.24 -3.86
N GLY A 209 8.47 -9.92 -4.99
CA GLY A 209 7.02 -10.09 -5.14
C GLY A 209 6.50 -11.51 -4.90
N GLN A 210 7.27 -12.54 -5.22
CA GLN A 210 6.87 -13.93 -4.96
C GLN A 210 6.95 -14.26 -3.48
N VAL A 211 7.98 -13.77 -2.78
CA VAL A 211 8.07 -13.89 -1.32
C VAL A 211 6.92 -13.14 -0.65
N LYS A 212 6.55 -11.95 -1.15
CA LYS A 212 5.38 -11.21 -0.65
C LYS A 212 4.09 -12.03 -0.78
N ALA A 213 3.85 -12.57 -1.98
CA ALA A 213 2.70 -13.41 -2.28
C ALA A 213 2.67 -14.68 -1.42
N ALA A 214 3.82 -15.34 -1.22
CA ALA A 214 3.93 -16.55 -0.40
C ALA A 214 3.62 -16.26 1.08
N ALA A 215 4.14 -15.16 1.63
CA ALA A 215 3.85 -14.74 3.00
C ALA A 215 2.37 -14.43 3.20
N PHE A 216 1.77 -13.68 2.26
CA PHE A 216 0.35 -13.38 2.25
C PHE A 216 -0.52 -14.65 2.16
N ALA A 217 -0.23 -15.54 1.21
CA ALA A 217 -0.97 -16.79 1.04
C ALA A 217 -0.88 -17.69 2.26
N ARG A 218 0.29 -17.77 2.91
CA ARG A 218 0.49 -18.57 4.12
C ARG A 218 -0.40 -18.07 5.26
N LEU A 219 -0.32 -16.78 5.60
CA LEU A 219 -1.16 -16.20 6.65
C LEU A 219 -2.64 -16.21 6.27
N GLY A 220 -2.96 -16.02 4.99
CA GLY A 220 -4.32 -16.14 4.48
C GLY A 220 -4.93 -17.52 4.77
N ARG A 221 -4.20 -18.61 4.52
CA ARG A 221 -4.67 -19.97 4.86
C ARG A 221 -4.90 -20.17 6.36
N GLU A 222 -4.10 -19.53 7.19
CA GLU A 222 -4.21 -19.64 8.66
C GLU A 222 -5.39 -18.82 9.21
N LEU A 223 -5.75 -17.70 8.57
CA LEU A 223 -6.63 -16.67 9.15
C LEU A 223 -7.99 -16.50 8.45
N LYS A 224 -8.10 -16.84 7.15
CA LYS A 224 -9.29 -16.50 6.34
C LYS A 224 -10.57 -17.16 6.87
N GLY A 225 -10.50 -18.44 7.24
CA GLY A 225 -11.70 -19.25 7.47
C GLY A 225 -12.58 -19.33 6.22
N ASP A 226 -13.85 -19.70 6.40
CA ASP A 226 -14.76 -19.95 5.27
C ASP A 226 -15.26 -18.66 4.60
N ASP A 227 -15.57 -17.63 5.41
CA ASP A 227 -16.22 -16.39 4.94
C ASP A 227 -15.36 -15.12 5.08
N GLY A 228 -14.08 -15.25 5.45
CA GLY A 228 -13.21 -14.09 5.66
C GLY A 228 -12.68 -13.47 4.37
N LEU A 229 -12.33 -12.18 4.44
CA LEU A 229 -11.70 -11.42 3.36
C LEU A 229 -10.23 -11.17 3.67
N LEU A 230 -9.38 -11.35 2.65
CA LEU A 230 -7.98 -10.98 2.67
C LEU A 230 -7.78 -9.71 1.83
N VAL A 231 -7.16 -8.70 2.43
CA VAL A 231 -6.91 -7.40 1.83
C VAL A 231 -5.42 -7.24 1.57
N ALA A 232 -5.04 -6.73 0.40
CA ALA A 232 -3.66 -6.39 0.08
C ALA A 232 -3.55 -4.98 -0.50
N ILE A 233 -2.52 -4.24 -0.07
CA ILE A 233 -2.30 -2.83 -0.43
C ILE A 233 -0.85 -2.66 -0.92
N GLY A 234 -0.65 -1.99 -2.05
CA GLY A 234 0.67 -1.71 -2.60
C GLY A 234 0.63 -0.68 -3.72
N ASP A 235 1.79 -0.15 -4.10
CA ASP A 235 1.94 0.87 -5.14
C ASP A 235 2.68 0.36 -6.39
N GLY A 236 3.47 -0.71 -6.22
CA GLY A 236 4.50 -1.13 -7.15
C GLY A 236 4.16 -2.41 -7.93
N ALA A 237 4.82 -2.59 -9.09
CA ALA A 237 4.66 -3.79 -9.90
C ALA A 237 5.18 -5.06 -9.18
N ASN A 238 6.10 -4.89 -8.24
CA ASN A 238 6.58 -5.92 -7.32
C ASN A 238 5.49 -6.43 -6.37
N ASP A 239 4.40 -5.69 -6.15
CA ASP A 239 3.30 -6.12 -5.28
C ASP A 239 2.23 -6.93 -6.02
N LEU A 240 2.21 -6.84 -7.36
CA LEU A 240 1.20 -7.51 -8.19
C LEU A 240 1.01 -9.00 -7.88
N PRO A 241 2.05 -9.81 -7.61
CA PRO A 241 1.84 -11.21 -7.22
C PRO A 241 1.03 -11.35 -5.92
N MET A 242 1.24 -10.50 -4.92
CA MET A 242 0.47 -10.48 -3.68
C MET A 242 -0.95 -9.93 -3.92
N LEU A 243 -1.05 -8.79 -4.61
CA LEU A 243 -2.32 -8.12 -4.88
C LEU A 243 -3.31 -9.03 -5.62
N ARG A 244 -2.83 -9.86 -6.57
CA ARG A 244 -3.67 -10.82 -7.30
C ARG A 244 -4.26 -11.94 -6.45
N LEU A 245 -3.69 -12.21 -5.28
CA LEU A 245 -4.18 -13.26 -4.37
C LEU A 245 -5.25 -12.74 -3.40
N ALA A 246 -5.39 -11.43 -3.27
CA ALA A 246 -6.31 -10.82 -2.31
C ALA A 246 -7.76 -10.84 -2.83
N ASP A 247 -8.70 -10.96 -1.90
CA ASP A 247 -10.13 -10.78 -2.20
C ASP A 247 -10.42 -9.32 -2.52
N VAL A 248 -9.74 -8.41 -1.81
CA VAL A 248 -9.75 -6.97 -2.08
C VAL A 248 -8.33 -6.47 -2.21
N SER A 249 -7.96 -5.99 -3.39
CA SER A 249 -6.65 -5.37 -3.63
C SER A 249 -6.79 -3.88 -3.87
N VAL A 250 -5.88 -3.10 -3.27
CA VAL A 250 -5.86 -1.65 -3.39
C VAL A 250 -4.51 -1.18 -3.92
N ALA A 251 -4.55 -0.50 -5.06
CA ALA A 251 -3.46 0.29 -5.58
C ALA A 251 -3.44 1.64 -4.85
N TYR A 252 -2.40 1.91 -4.06
CA TYR A 252 -2.28 3.18 -3.34
C TYR A 252 -1.22 4.07 -4.01
N HIS A 253 -1.63 5.24 -4.52
CA HIS A 253 -0.75 6.19 -5.26
C HIS A 253 0.12 5.47 -6.32
N ALA A 254 -0.47 4.45 -6.94
CA ALA A 254 0.28 3.42 -7.63
C ALA A 254 0.52 3.74 -9.11
N LYS A 255 1.47 3.03 -9.71
CA LYS A 255 1.71 3.13 -11.16
C LYS A 255 0.49 2.64 -11.95
N PRO A 256 0.25 3.15 -13.18
CA PRO A 256 -0.92 2.77 -13.99
C PRO A 256 -1.10 1.25 -14.18
N ILE A 257 0.01 0.51 -14.31
CA ILE A 257 -0.03 -0.95 -14.47
C ILE A 257 -0.56 -1.68 -13.23
N VAL A 258 -0.37 -1.10 -12.05
CA VAL A 258 -0.86 -1.65 -10.78
C VAL A 258 -2.33 -1.32 -10.63
N ARG A 259 -2.71 -0.05 -10.84
CA ARG A 259 -4.10 0.43 -10.84
C ARG A 259 -5.01 -0.40 -11.74
N ALA A 260 -4.54 -0.76 -12.95
CA ALA A 260 -5.30 -1.56 -13.90
C ALA A 260 -5.49 -3.04 -13.50
N LYS A 261 -4.84 -3.49 -12.42
CA LYS A 261 -4.80 -4.91 -11.99
C LYS A 261 -5.25 -5.10 -10.54
N THR A 262 -5.81 -4.07 -9.90
CA THR A 262 -6.35 -4.13 -8.54
C THR A 262 -7.86 -3.90 -8.51
N THR A 263 -8.50 -4.29 -7.41
CA THR A 263 -9.94 -4.10 -7.18
C THR A 263 -10.27 -2.61 -7.11
N TYR A 264 -9.44 -1.85 -6.40
CA TYR A 264 -9.59 -0.41 -6.21
C TYR A 264 -8.27 0.33 -6.39
N ALA A 265 -8.36 1.62 -6.63
CA ALA A 265 -7.24 2.55 -6.62
C ALA A 265 -7.58 3.75 -5.72
N ILE A 266 -6.61 4.18 -4.92
CA ILE A 266 -6.65 5.40 -4.10
C ILE A 266 -5.51 6.28 -4.59
N ASP A 267 -5.84 7.31 -5.36
CA ASP A 267 -4.90 8.22 -6.01
C ASP A 267 -4.88 9.59 -5.31
N TYR A 268 -5.95 9.99 -4.62
CA TYR A 268 -6.08 11.33 -4.04
C TYR A 268 -6.19 11.32 -2.51
N CYS A 269 -6.83 10.32 -1.94
CA CYS A 269 -7.02 10.21 -0.50
C CYS A 269 -5.81 9.56 0.22
N GLY A 270 -5.85 9.61 1.56
CA GLY A 270 -4.97 8.81 2.42
C GLY A 270 -5.46 7.36 2.55
N LEU A 271 -4.63 6.52 3.18
CA LEU A 271 -4.90 5.08 3.39
C LEU A 271 -6.21 4.81 4.15
N ASP A 272 -6.67 5.71 5.01
CA ASP A 272 -7.91 5.54 5.76
C ASP A 272 -9.16 5.53 4.87
N ALA A 273 -9.10 6.10 3.67
CA ALA A 273 -10.15 6.02 2.65
C ALA A 273 -10.49 4.59 2.23
N ILE A 274 -9.57 3.64 2.44
CA ILE A 274 -9.80 2.22 2.17
C ILE A 274 -10.94 1.68 3.04
N LEU A 275 -11.13 2.20 4.27
CA LEU A 275 -12.22 1.76 5.15
C LEU A 275 -13.61 2.08 4.57
N ASN A 276 -13.76 3.14 3.78
CA ASN A 276 -15.03 3.48 3.14
C ASN A 276 -15.44 2.48 2.05
N LEU A 277 -14.47 1.70 1.54
CA LEU A 277 -14.71 0.65 0.57
C LEU A 277 -15.25 -0.63 1.22
N PHE A 278 -15.56 -0.62 2.52
CA PHE A 278 -16.22 -1.72 3.20
C PHE A 278 -17.58 -1.28 3.77
N MET A 279 -18.54 -2.20 3.77
CA MET A 279 -19.87 -2.03 4.38
C MET A 279 -19.80 -2.19 5.90
#